data_AF-A0A3D5CI17-F1
#
_entry.id   AF-A0A3D5CI17-F1
#
_cell.length_a   1.000
_cell.length_b   1.000
_cell.length_c   1.000
_cell.angle_alpha   90.00
_cell.angle_beta   90.00
_cell.angle_gamma   90.00
#
_symmetry.space_group_name_H-M   'P 1'
#
loop_
_entity.id
_entity.type
_entity.pdbx_description
1 polymer ?
#
loop_
_entity_poly.entity_id
_entity_poly.type
_entity_poly.pdbx_seq_one_letter_code
_entity_poly.pdbx_strand_id
1 'polypeptide(L)' 'MDETPVAAAPAGRFAGEELAGGIRVWRGIRYAQAPTGDARWRDPVPAEPLDAGVTVEVTSFGPAAPQKANPAMDLGP' A
#
# COMPACT_ATOMS: atom_id res chain seq x y z
N MET A 1 0.09 -24.33 -10.73
CA MET A 1 -0.64 -23.52 -9.75
C MET A 1 0.28 -22.38 -9.44
N ASP A 2 0.00 -21.20 -9.98
CA ASP A 2 0.80 -20.03 -9.68
C ASP A 2 0.54 -19.65 -8.22
N GLU A 3 1.56 -19.79 -7.40
CA GLU A 3 1.49 -19.50 -5.96
C GLU A 3 1.38 -17.99 -5.76
N THR A 4 0.42 -17.55 -4.95
CA THR A 4 0.26 -16.12 -4.61
C THR A 4 1.56 -15.60 -3.98
N PRO A 5 2.22 -14.59 -4.56
CA PRO A 5 3.51 -14.15 -4.06
C PRO A 5 3.36 -13.40 -2.73
N VAL A 6 4.09 -13.84 -1.70
CA VAL A 6 4.08 -13.21 -0.37
C VAL A 6 5.41 -12.54 -0.07
N ALA A 7 5.37 -11.27 0.33
CA ALA A 7 6.51 -10.50 0.81
C ALA A 7 6.43 -10.29 2.32
N ALA A 8 7.55 -10.46 3.03
CA ALA A 8 7.67 -10.13 4.45
C ALA A 8 8.46 -8.82 4.60
N ALA A 9 7.98 -7.91 5.45
CA ALA A 9 8.59 -6.63 5.76
C ALA A 9 8.43 -6.31 7.26
N PRO A 10 9.14 -5.31 7.82
CA PRO A 10 8.96 -4.91 9.22
C PRO A 10 7.51 -4.55 9.59
N ALA A 11 6.74 -4.04 8.61
CA ALA A 11 5.33 -3.70 8.79
C ALA A 11 4.38 -4.91 8.71
N GLY A 12 4.85 -6.11 8.35
CA GLY A 12 4.03 -7.32 8.30
C GLY A 12 4.25 -8.17 7.04
N ARG A 13 3.29 -9.07 6.76
CA ARG A 13 3.29 -9.95 5.58
C ARG A 13 2.22 -9.52 4.60
N PHE A 14 2.58 -9.53 3.32
CA PHE A 14 1.76 -8.96 2.25
C PHE A 14 1.66 -9.92 1.07
N ALA A 15 0.44 -10.33 0.74
CA ALA A 15 0.14 -11.14 -0.43
C ALA A 15 -0.12 -10.20 -1.63
N GLY A 16 0.69 -10.33 -2.67
CA GLY A 16 0.58 -9.56 -3.90
C GLY A 16 -0.02 -10.41 -5.02
N GLU A 17 0.23 -10.00 -6.25
CA GLU A 17 -0.17 -10.74 -7.44
C GLU A 17 0.98 -10.84 -8.45
N GLU A 18 0.88 -11.83 -9.32
CA GLU A 18 1.76 -11.95 -10.49
C GLU A 18 1.01 -11.49 -11.74
N LEU A 19 1.59 -10.54 -12.46
CA LEU A 19 1.09 -10.03 -13.74
C LEU A 19 1.77 -10.78 -14.90
N ALA A 20 1.23 -10.56 -16.10
CA ALA A 20 1.83 -11.09 -17.33
C ALA A 20 3.33 -10.75 -17.44
N GLY A 21 4.12 -11.72 -17.89
CA GLY A 21 5.57 -11.59 -17.96
C GLY A 21 6.32 -11.89 -16.66
N GLY A 22 5.65 -12.47 -15.66
CA GLY A 22 6.27 -12.88 -14.39
C GLY A 22 6.56 -11.72 -13.43
N ILE A 23 5.91 -10.58 -13.62
CA ILE A 23 6.10 -9.39 -12.79
C ILE A 23 5.27 -9.56 -11.53
N ARG A 24 5.92 -9.56 -10.37
CA ARG A 24 5.24 -9.62 -9.07
C ARG A 24 5.02 -8.22 -8.52
N VAL A 25 3.81 -7.95 -8.08
CA VAL A 25 3.37 -6.61 -7.71
C VAL A 25 2.64 -6.63 -6.36
N TRP A 26 2.96 -5.64 -5.52
CA TRP A 26 2.28 -5.36 -4.25
C TRP A 26 1.90 -3.88 -4.22
N ARG A 27 0.60 -3.59 -4.16
CA ARG A 27 0.00 -2.23 -4.22
C ARG A 27 -0.83 -1.98 -2.97
N GLY A 28 -0.65 -0.83 -2.35
CA GLY A 28 -1.43 -0.43 -1.17
C GLY A 28 -0.78 -0.75 0.19
N ILE A 29 0.50 -1.12 0.24
CA ILE A 29 1.22 -1.30 1.50
C ILE A 29 1.33 0.05 2.24
N ARG A 30 0.85 0.10 3.49
CA ARG A 30 0.98 1.29 4.34
C ARG A 30 2.38 1.36 4.95
N TYR A 31 3.10 2.45 4.68
CA TYR A 31 4.42 2.72 5.27
C TYR A 31 4.35 3.67 6.47
N ALA A 32 3.25 4.44 6.59
CA ALA A 32 3.05 5.42 7.65
C ALA A 32 1.59 5.40 8.16
N GLN A 33 1.39 5.94 9.37
CA GLN A 33 0.08 6.31 9.87
C GLN A 33 -0.55 7.40 8.98
N ALA A 34 -1.88 7.56 9.04
CA ALA A 34 -2.56 8.56 8.22
C ALA A 34 -2.19 9.99 8.70
N PRO A 35 -1.71 10.89 7.82
CA PRO A 35 -1.29 12.24 8.20
C PRO A 35 -2.48 13.21 8.29
N THR A 36 -3.50 12.84 9.07
CA THR A 36 -4.75 13.58 9.25
C THR A 36 -4.87 14.12 10.67
N GLY A 37 -5.84 15.03 10.92
CA GLY A 37 -6.04 15.64 12.23
C GLY A 37 -4.77 16.32 12.76
N ASP A 38 -4.39 16.00 13.99
CA ASP A 38 -3.22 16.56 14.67
C ASP A 38 -1.88 16.16 14.03
N ALA A 39 -1.86 15.09 13.22
CA ALA A 39 -0.68 14.65 12.47
C ALA A 39 -0.47 15.45 11.17
N ARG A 40 -1.43 16.29 10.76
CA ARG A 40 -1.27 17.12 9.56
C ARG A 40 -0.13 18.13 9.79
N TRP A 41 0.73 18.28 8.77
CA TRP A 41 1.91 19.17 8.80
C TRP A 41 3.02 18.74 9.78
N ARG A 42 3.03 17.46 10.16
CA ARG A 42 4.09 16.85 10.98
C ARG A 42 4.87 15.82 10.16
N ASP A 43 6.00 15.41 10.70
CA ASP A 43 6.78 14.30 10.16
C ASP A 43 5.95 13.00 10.15
N PRO A 44 6.16 12.10 9.17
CA PRO A 44 5.44 10.85 9.10
C PRO A 44 5.78 9.94 10.28
N VAL A 45 4.76 9.36 10.89
CA VAL A 45 4.91 8.31 11.91
C VAL A 45 4.84 6.96 11.19
N PRO A 46 5.79 6.02 11.42
CA PRO A 46 5.76 4.69 10.82
C PRO A 46 4.42 3.98 11.03
N ALA A 47 3.98 3.20 10.04
CA ALA A 47 2.77 2.39 10.20
C ALA A 47 2.95 1.37 11.33
N GLU A 48 1.89 1.14 12.10
CA GLU A 48 1.87 0.03 13.05
C GLU A 48 2.05 -1.29 12.30
N PRO A 49 2.93 -2.18 12.77
CA PRO A 49 3.08 -3.51 12.20
C PRO A 49 1.75 -4.29 12.26
N LEU A 50 1.50 -5.11 11.25
CA LEU A 50 0.44 -6.12 11.31
C LEU A 50 0.70 -7.11 12.46
N ASP A 51 -0.38 -7.60 13.05
CA ASP A 51 -0.31 -8.65 14.07
C ASP A 51 0.45 -9.88 13.57
N ALA A 52 1.17 -10.54 14.48
CA ALA A 52 1.95 -11.71 14.16
C ALA A 52 1.08 -12.82 13.53
N GLY A 53 1.51 -13.35 12.39
CA GLY A 53 0.78 -14.39 11.64
C GLY A 53 -0.27 -13.86 10.68
N VAL A 54 -0.59 -12.57 10.69
CA VAL A 54 -1.49 -11.95 9.72
C VAL A 54 -0.76 -11.71 8.40
N THR A 55 -1.43 -12.02 7.29
CA THR A 55 -1.02 -11.65 5.93
C THR A 55 -2.16 -10.88 5.28
N VAL A 56 -1.87 -9.72 4.72
CA VAL A 56 -2.86 -8.85 4.08
C VAL A 56 -2.68 -8.86 2.56
N GLU A 57 -3.78 -8.95 1.83
CA GLU A 57 -3.77 -8.80 0.37
C GLU A 57 -3.57 -7.33 -0.03
N VAL A 58 -2.64 -7.10 -0.96
CA VAL A 58 -2.22 -5.77 -1.43
C VAL A 58 -2.14 -5.76 -2.97
N THR A 59 -3.31 -5.90 -3.59
CA THR A 59 -3.48 -6.01 -5.05
C THR A 59 -3.97 -4.71 -5.69
N SER A 60 -4.37 -3.71 -4.88
CA SER A 60 -4.94 -2.45 -5.34
C SER A 60 -4.20 -1.21 -4.81
N PHE A 61 -4.16 -0.14 -5.60
CA PHE A 61 -3.58 1.12 -5.14
C PHE A 61 -4.46 1.75 -4.05
N GLY A 62 -3.79 2.38 -3.07
CA GLY A 62 -4.47 3.28 -2.14
C GLY A 62 -4.82 4.62 -2.81
N PRO A 63 -5.60 5.48 -2.13
CA PRO A 63 -5.97 6.79 -2.66
C PRO A 63 -4.75 7.68 -2.85
N ALA A 64 -4.77 8.50 -3.89
CA ALA A 64 -3.79 9.57 -4.06
C ALA A 64 -3.90 10.59 -2.91
N ALA A 65 -2.79 11.25 -2.58
CA ALA A 65 -2.81 12.34 -1.61
C ALA A 65 -3.71 13.49 -2.12
N PRO A 66 -4.44 14.19 -1.23
CA PRO A 66 -5.31 15.30 -1.63
C PRO A 66 -4.53 16.38 -2.40
N GLN A 67 -4.94 16.63 -3.63
CA GLN A 67 -4.32 17.60 -4.54
C GLN A 67 -5.35 18.13 -5.53
N LYS A 68 -5.02 19.20 -6.26
CA LYS A 68 -5.87 19.68 -7.36
C LYS A 68 -5.91 18.62 -8.47
N ALA A 69 -7.09 18.35 -9.00
CA ALA A 69 -7.23 17.47 -10.15
C ALA A 69 -6.44 18.03 -11.34
N ASN A 70 -5.63 17.19 -11.98
CA ASN A 70 -4.95 17.52 -13.21
C ASN A 70 -5.71 16.89 -14.39
N PRO A 71 -6.28 17.67 -15.32
CA PRO A 71 -7.01 17.12 -16.47
C PRO A 71 -6.18 16.16 -17.34
N ALA A 72 -4.86 16.26 -17.29
CA ALA A 72 -3.95 15.38 -18.02
C ALA A 72 -3.62 14.05 -17.29
N MET A 73 -4.05 13.87 -16.04
CA MET A 73 -3.83 12.64 -15.27
C MET A 73 -5.10 12.21 -14.54
N ASP A 74 -5.66 11.09 -14.99
CA ASP A 74 -6.76 10.41 -14.29
C ASP A 74 -6.18 9.58 -13.14
N LEU A 75 -6.54 9.96 -11.90
CA LEU A 75 -6.12 9.27 -10.68
C LEU A 75 -7.22 8.35 -10.12
N GLY A 76 -8.31 8.15 -10.87
CA GLY A 76 -9.52 7.51 -10.37
C GLY A 76 -10.39 8.46 -9.55
N PRO A 77 -11.52 7.96 -9.00
CA PRO A 77 -12.43 8.73 -8.15
C PRO A 77 -11.81 9.18 -6.82
#